data_AF-A0A453LEQ0-F1
#
_entry.id   AF-A0A453LEQ0-F1
#
_cell.length_a   1.000
_cell.length_b   1.000
_cell.length_c   1.000
_cell.angle_alpha   90.00
_cell.angle_beta   90.00
_cell.angle_gamma   90.00
#
_symmetry.space_group_name_H-M   'P 1'
#
loop_
_entity.id
_entity.type
_entity.pdbx_description
1 polymer ?
#
loop_
_entity_poly.entity_id
_entity_poly.type
_entity_poly.pdbx_seq_one_letter_code
_entity_poly.pdbx_strand_id
1 'polypeptide(L)'
;MKMLILLEGEQRCTKIFFFDGKGAVKFQEVQRLTVEINMANEKWDALMQSKMHQESAIRELKMEIGSLTEQNHSSELLIQQLRGEINSLRDSKGEL
;
A
#
# COMPACT_ATOMS: atom_id res chain seq x y z
N MET A 1 -10.66 30.57 39.70
CA MET A 1 -10.46 31.23 38.40
C MET A 1 -11.33 30.48 37.39
N LYS A 2 -12.30 31.13 36.74
CA LYS A 2 -13.19 30.52 35.73
C LYS A 2 -12.70 30.99 34.36
N MET A 3 -12.51 30.06 33.43
CA MET A 3 -12.03 30.36 32.07
C MET A 3 -13.18 30.19 31.07
N LEU A 4 -13.31 31.14 30.16
CA LEU A 4 -14.37 31.21 29.14
C LEU A 4 -13.82 30.73 27.80
N ILE A 5 -14.48 29.79 27.13
CA ILE A 5 -14.14 29.38 25.77
C ILE A 5 -15.42 29.50 24.92
N LEU A 6 -15.36 30.31 23.85
CA LEU A 6 -16.41 30.43 22.85
C LEU A 6 -16.17 29.41 21.74
N LEU A 7 -17.21 28.65 21.37
CA LEU A 7 -17.25 27.89 20.13
C LEU A 7 -18.31 28.53 19.23
N GLU A 8 -17.89 29.00 18.04
CA GLU A 8 -18.81 29.49 17.02
C GLU A 8 -19.36 28.31 16.21
N GLY A 9 -20.69 28.20 16.20
CA GLY A 9 -21.44 27.34 15.29
C GLY A 9 -22.29 28.20 14.36
N GLU A 10 -22.38 27.77 13.11
CA GLU A 10 -23.12 28.37 12.01
C GLU A 10 -24.63 28.37 12.34
N GLN A 11 -25.08 29.47 12.96
CA GLN A 11 -26.40 29.81 13.53
C GLN A 11 -26.44 29.97 15.07
N ARG A 12 -25.93 31.12 15.52
CA ARG A 12 -26.37 31.95 16.67
C ARG A 12 -26.89 31.24 17.95
N CYS A 13 -26.10 30.34 18.51
CA CYS A 13 -26.13 30.06 19.95
C CYS A 13 -24.71 29.74 20.45
N THR A 14 -24.02 30.74 21.00
CA THR A 14 -22.75 30.53 21.71
C THR A 14 -23.07 29.82 23.03
N LYS A 15 -22.84 28.52 23.09
CA LYS A 15 -23.02 27.76 24.33
C LYS A 15 -21.81 28.01 25.23
N ILE A 16 -22.00 28.84 26.25
CA ILE A 16 -20.94 29.21 27.19
C ILE A 16 -20.81 28.11 28.25
N PHE A 17 -19.66 27.46 28.29
CA PHE A 17 -19.33 26.48 29.33
C PHE A 17 -18.41 27.09 30.38
N PHE A 18 -18.79 26.96 31.66
CA PHE A 18 -17.95 27.35 32.78
C PHE A 18 -17.31 26.09 33.37
N PHE A 19 -15.99 26.00 33.27
CA PHE A 19 -15.23 24.93 33.90
C PHE A 19 -14.50 25.45 35.14
N ASP A 20 -14.39 24.59 36.14
CA ASP A 20 -13.37 24.75 37.18
C ASP A 20 -11.97 24.46 36.59
N GLY A 21 -10.91 24.73 37.36
CA GLY A 21 -9.54 24.52 36.87
C GLY A 21 -9.27 23.08 36.39
N LYS A 22 -9.92 22.08 37.00
CA LYS A 22 -9.79 20.67 36.61
C LYS A 22 -10.56 20.35 35.33
N GLY A 23 -11.77 20.89 35.15
CA GLY A 23 -12.60 20.71 33.96
C GLY A 23 -11.99 21.37 32.72
N ALA A 24 -11.36 22.53 32.89
CA ALA A 24 -10.68 23.23 31.80
C ALA A 24 -9.47 22.47 31.26
N VAL A 25 -8.65 21.89 32.14
CA VAL A 25 -7.51 21.05 31.76
C VAL A 25 -7.97 19.79 31.02
N LYS A 26 -9.03 19.12 31.52
CA LYS A 26 -9.60 17.96 30.84
C LYS A 26 -10.14 18.31 29.44
N PHE A 27 -10.76 19.47 29.27
CA PHE A 27 -11.26 19.91 27.97
C PHE A 27 -10.13 20.15 26.95
N GLN A 28 -9.05 20.82 27.37
CA GLN A 28 -7.86 21.02 26.51
C GLN A 28 -7.21 19.68 26.14
N GLU A 29 -7.11 18.75 27.08
CA GLU A 29 -6.58 17.42 26.82
C GLU A 29 -7.44 16.64 25.82
N VAL A 30 -8.77 16.72 25.94
CA VAL A 30 -9.68 16.12 24.96
C VAL A 30 -9.47 16.74 23.57
N GLN A 31 -9.35 18.06 23.46
CA GLN A 31 -9.06 18.71 22.18
C GLN A 31 -7.74 18.25 21.57
N ARG A 32 -6.68 18.18 22.37
CA ARG A 32 -5.36 17.68 21.93
C ARG A 32 -5.47 16.26 21.41
N LEU A 33 -6.09 15.36 22.18
CA LEU A 33 -6.29 13.97 21.80
C LEU A 33 -7.16 13.83 20.54
N THR A 34 -8.18 14.67 20.36
CA THR A 34 -8.98 14.69 19.11
C THR A 34 -8.12 15.02 17.89
N VAL A 35 -7.23 16.00 17.98
CA VAL A 35 -6.30 16.34 16.89
C VAL A 35 -5.34 15.18 16.62
N GLU A 36 -4.75 14.60 17.67
CA GLU A 36 -3.83 13.45 17.52
C GLU A 36 -4.51 12.24 16.87
N ILE A 37 -5.75 11.93 17.26
CA ILE A 37 -6.55 10.85 16.67
C ILE A 37 -6.82 11.14 15.19
N ASN A 38 -7.21 12.36 14.84
CA ASN A 38 -7.48 12.73 13.44
C ASN A 38 -6.22 12.58 12.58
N MET A 39 -5.07 13.07 13.05
CA MET A 39 -3.79 12.91 12.36
C MET A 39 -3.38 11.43 12.24
N ALA A 40 -3.64 10.62 13.26
CA ALA A 40 -3.36 9.18 13.21
C ALA A 40 -4.26 8.47 12.17
N ASN A 41 -5.54 8.84 12.09
CA ASN A 41 -6.46 8.31 11.09
C ASN A 41 -6.04 8.68 9.66
N GLU A 42 -5.66 9.94 9.42
CA GLU A 42 -5.16 10.36 8.10
C GLU A 42 -3.91 9.57 7.67
N LYS A 43 -2.98 9.34 8.60
CA LYS A 43 -1.80 8.50 8.35
C LYS A 43 -2.18 7.05 8.08
N TRP A 44 -3.16 6.52 8.82
CA TRP A 44 -3.67 5.17 8.62
C TRP A 44 -4.27 5.00 7.22
N ASP A 45 -5.10 5.95 6.79
CA ASP A 45 -5.71 5.93 5.46
C ASP A 45 -4.65 5.99 4.35
N ALA A 46 -3.64 6.85 4.50
CA ALA A 46 -2.52 6.91 3.56
C ALA A 46 -1.74 5.58 3.48
N LEU A 47 -1.48 4.94 4.62
CA LEU A 47 -0.83 3.63 4.69
C LEU A 47 -1.68 2.54 4.03
N MET A 48 -3.00 2.55 4.24
CA MET A 48 -3.90 1.59 3.61
C MET A 48 -3.94 1.75 2.09
N GLN A 49 -3.97 2.98 1.58
CA GLN A 49 -3.89 3.23 0.15
C GLN A 49 -2.56 2.77 -0.44
N SER A 50 -1.45 3.08 0.23
CA SER A 50 -0.12 2.62 -0.18
C SER A 50 -0.03 1.10 -0.24
N LYS A 51 -0.53 0.41 0.80
CA LYS A 51 -0.60 -1.06 0.86
C LYS A 51 -1.40 -1.62 -0.32
N MET A 52 -2.59 -1.08 -0.60
CA MET A 52 -3.42 -1.55 -1.72
C MET A 52 -2.71 -1.40 -3.06
N HIS A 53 -2.02 -0.28 -3.28
CA HIS A 53 -1.24 -0.05 -4.49
C HIS A 53 -0.08 -1.06 -4.63
N GLN A 54 0.66 -1.28 -3.55
CA GLN A 54 1.74 -2.27 -3.51
C GLN A 54 1.24 -3.69 -3.76
N GLU A 55 0.11 -4.08 -3.17
CA GLU A 55 -0.51 -5.39 -3.40
C GLU A 55 -0.92 -5.57 -4.87
N SER A 56 -1.38 -4.51 -5.54
CA SER A 56 -1.67 -4.55 -6.99
C SER A 56 -0.41 -4.76 -7.81
N ALA A 57 0.63 -3.96 -7.55
CA ALA A 57 1.90 -4.07 -8.26
C ALA A 57 2.53 -5.47 -8.08
N ILE A 58 2.44 -6.05 -6.87
CA ILE A 58 2.92 -7.41 -6.60
C ILE A 58 2.13 -8.45 -7.42
N ARG A 59 0.82 -8.29 -7.58
CA ARG A 59 0.01 -9.20 -8.41
C ARG A 59 0.42 -9.14 -9.87
N GLU A 60 0.61 -7.94 -10.40
CA GLU A 60 1.05 -7.72 -11.79
C GLU A 60 2.44 -8.34 -12.03
N LEU A 61 3.40 -8.07 -11.14
CA LEU A 61 4.75 -8.65 -11.23
C LEU A 61 4.74 -10.19 -11.16
N LYS A 62 3.86 -10.78 -10.33
CA LYS A 62 3.72 -12.25 -10.28
C LYS A 62 3.21 -12.83 -11.59
N MET A 63 2.29 -12.15 -12.27
CA MET A 63 1.82 -12.57 -13.58
C MET A 63 2.92 -12.48 -14.64
N GLU A 64 3.68 -11.38 -14.63
CA GLU A 64 4.80 -11.19 -15.55
C GLU A 64 5.89 -12.25 -15.35
N ILE A 65 6.27 -12.53 -14.10
CA ILE A 65 7.20 -13.61 -13.76
C ILE A 65 6.70 -14.96 -14.29
N GLY A 66 5.40 -15.26 -14.13
CA GLY A 66 4.79 -16.48 -14.67
C GLY A 66 4.95 -16.58 -16.19
N SER A 67 4.60 -15.52 -16.90
CA SER A 67 4.73 -15.47 -18.37
C SER A 67 6.18 -15.63 -18.83
N LEU A 68 7.13 -14.93 -18.19
CA LEU A 68 8.55 -15.04 -18.49
C LEU A 68 9.09 -16.45 -18.21
N THR A 69 8.60 -17.11 -17.14
CA THR A 69 8.99 -18.48 -16.80
C THR A 69 8.53 -19.46 -17.89
N GLU A 70 7.30 -19.33 -18.37
CA GLU A 70 6.78 -20.15 -19.47
C GLU A 70 7.55 -19.92 -20.78
N GLN A 71 7.84 -18.66 -21.11
CA GLN A 71 8.64 -18.31 -22.28
C GLN A 71 10.06 -18.87 -22.20
N ASN A 72 10.69 -18.81 -21.03
CA ASN A 72 12.02 -19.36 -20.82
C ASN A 72 12.02 -20.88 -20.97
N HIS A 73 11.03 -21.56 -20.40
CA HIS A 73 10.88 -23.01 -20.56
C HIS A 73 10.66 -23.43 -22.01
N SER A 74 9.81 -22.70 -22.75
CA SER A 74 9.59 -22.94 -24.19
C SER A 74 10.88 -22.74 -24.99
N SER A 75 11.67 -21.72 -24.65
CA SER A 75 12.96 -21.45 -25.30
C SER A 75 13.99 -22.56 -25.02
N GLU A 76 14.06 -23.06 -23.79
CA GLU A 76 14.92 -24.19 -23.43
C GLU A 76 14.59 -25.46 -24.21
N LEU A 77 13.30 -25.78 -24.36
CA LEU A 77 12.86 -26.92 -25.16
C LEU A 77 13.27 -26.79 -26.63
N LEU A 78 13.09 -25.61 -27.22
CA LEU A 78 13.51 -25.35 -28.60
C LEU A 78 15.03 -25.50 -28.77
N ILE A 79 15.82 -25.00 -27.82
CA ILE A 79 17.28 -25.17 -27.83
C ILE A 79 17.66 -26.65 -27.78
N GLN A 80 16.98 -27.46 -26.96
CA GLN A 80 17.23 -28.90 -26.90
C GLN A 80 16.89 -29.60 -28.22
N GLN A 81 15.76 -29.25 -28.84
CA GLN A 81 15.36 -29.79 -30.14
C GLN A 81 16.40 -29.47 -31.23
N LEU A 82 16.81 -28.20 -31.33
CA LEU A 82 17.81 -27.76 -32.31
C LEU A 82 19.17 -28.44 -32.07
N ARG A 83 19.58 -28.64 -30.80
CA ARG A 83 20.79 -29.41 -30.48
C ARG A 83 20.68 -30.87 -30.94
N GLY A 84 19.50 -31.48 -30.79
CA GLY A 84 19.21 -32.82 -31.31
C GLY A 84 19.36 -32.88 -32.84
N GLU A 85 18.73 -31.95 -33.56
CA GLU A 85 18.82 -31.86 -35.03
C GLU A 85 20.27 -31.69 -35.50
N ILE A 86 21.05 -30.80 -34.87
CA ILE A 86 22.47 -30.58 -35.18
C ILE A 86 23.28 -31.87 -35.00
N ASN A 87 23.04 -32.61 -33.91
CA ASN A 87 23.74 -33.88 -33.66
C ASN A 87 23.40 -34.92 -34.74
N SER A 88 22.11 -35.10 -35.06
CA SER A 88 21.68 -36.02 -36.12
C SER A 88 22.30 -35.69 -37.49
N LEU A 89 22.36 -34.41 -37.85
CA LEU A 89 22.99 -33.95 -39.09
C LEU A 89 24.51 -34.21 -39.10
N ARG A 90 25.19 -34.00 -37.96
CA ARG A 90 26.61 -34.29 -37.82
C ARG A 90 26.90 -35.78 -37.99
N ASP A 91 26.10 -36.62 -37.35
CA ASP A 91 26.30 -38.07 -37.34
C ASP A 91 26.05 -38.64 -38.74
N SER A 92 25.00 -38.19 -39.44
CA SER A 92 24.74 -38.56 -40.84
C SER A 92 25.86 -38.15 -41.81
N LYS A 93 26.61 -37.08 -41.53
CA LYS A 93 27.78 -36.66 -42.33
C LYS A 93 29.03 -37.52 -42.05
N GLY A 94 29.13 -38.11 -40.87
CA GLY A 94 30.25 -38.98 -40.50
C GLY A 94 30.17 -40.40 -41.08
N GLU A 95 28.99 -40.82 -41.54
CA GLU A 95 28.73 -42.14 -42.14
C GLU A 95 28.88 -42.17 -43.67
N LEU A 96 29.14 -41.02 -44.31
CA LEU A 96 29.41 -40.87 -45.76
C LEU A 96 30.91 -40.73 -46.03
#